data_AF-A0A9D9T0S6-F1
#
_entry.id   AF-A0A9D9T0S6-F1
#
_cell.length_a   1.000
_cell.length_b   1.000
_cell.length_c   1.000
_cell.angle_alpha   90.00
_cell.angle_beta   90.00
_cell.angle_gamma   90.00
#
_symmetry.space_group_name_H-M   'P 1'
#
loop_
_entity.id
_entity.type
_entity.pdbx_description
1 polymer ?
#
loop_
_entity_poly.entity_id
_entity_poly.type
_entity_poly.pdbx_seq_one_letter_code
_entity_poly.pdbx_strand_id
1 'polypeptide(L)'
;MRTNIVIDPELLDAAMKAGPYQTKKEAVEAGLKLLARQAAYREILKWKGKLKWEGDESIDWTQPRADDEDLAADPVTSSPSLALSEHQAVQEPVVSYQAEPSLQPKAGRRARR
;
A
#
# COMPACT_ATOMS: atom_id res chain seq x y z
N MET A 1 -10.32 -12.82 -24.73
CA MET A 1 -10.61 -13.50 -26.02
C MET A 1 -11.84 -14.37 -25.82
N ARG A 2 -12.75 -14.47 -26.80
CA ARG A 2 -13.92 -15.36 -26.71
C ARG A 2 -13.53 -16.75 -27.19
N THR A 3 -13.73 -17.74 -26.34
CA THR A 3 -13.41 -19.15 -26.62
C THR A 3 -14.56 -20.03 -26.14
N ASN A 4 -14.90 -21.06 -26.93
CA ASN A 4 -15.89 -22.06 -26.52
C ASN A 4 -15.14 -23.23 -25.87
N ILE A 5 -15.46 -23.52 -24.60
CA ILE A 5 -14.85 -24.59 -23.82
C ILE A 5 -15.93 -25.40 -23.10
N VAL A 6 -15.70 -26.70 -22.95
CA VAL A 6 -16.56 -27.59 -22.16
C VAL A 6 -16.09 -27.55 -20.71
N ILE A 7 -16.97 -27.25 -19.77
CA ILE A 7 -16.70 -27.13 -18.34
C ILE A 7 -17.69 -28.00 -17.58
N ASP A 8 -17.24 -28.63 -16.50
CA ASP A 8 -18.10 -29.36 -15.57
C ASP A 8 -19.12 -28.41 -14.89
N PRO A 9 -20.43 -28.69 -14.98
CA PRO A 9 -21.46 -27.85 -14.37
C PRO A 9 -21.34 -27.77 -12.84
N GLU A 10 -20.94 -28.84 -12.16
CA GLU A 10 -20.84 -28.86 -10.70
C GLU A 10 -19.71 -27.96 -10.22
N LEU A 11 -18.59 -27.96 -10.94
CA LEU A 11 -17.44 -27.10 -10.65
C LEU A 11 -17.79 -25.62 -10.85
N LEU A 12 -18.52 -25.30 -11.91
CA LEU A 12 -18.93 -23.93 -12.17
C LEU A 12 -19.93 -23.44 -11.12
N ASP A 13 -20.88 -24.28 -10.71
CA ASP A 13 -21.84 -23.95 -9.65
C ASP A 13 -21.14 -23.75 -8.30
N ALA A 14 -20.15 -24.58 -7.98
CA ALA A 14 -19.33 -24.40 -6.79
C ALA A 14 -18.58 -23.05 -6.82
N ALA A 15 -17.99 -22.69 -7.97
CA ALA A 15 -17.30 -21.41 -8.14
C ALA A 15 -18.26 -20.20 -8.01
N MET A 16 -19.44 -20.29 -8.62
CA MET A 16 -20.47 -19.24 -8.54
C MET A 16 -21.03 -19.08 -7.13
N LYS A 17 -21.11 -20.16 -6.33
CA LYS A 17 -21.51 -20.11 -4.91
C LYS A 17 -20.41 -19.58 -4.00
N ALA A 18 -19.14 -19.83 -4.33
CA ALA A 18 -18.01 -19.46 -3.51
C ALA A 18 -17.64 -17.97 -3.59
N GLY A 19 -18.02 -17.27 -4.66
CA GLY A 19 -17.65 -15.88 -4.89
C GLY A 19 -18.80 -14.99 -5.39
N PRO A 20 -18.61 -13.67 -5.41
CA PRO A 20 -19.61 -12.72 -5.89
C PRO A 20 -19.59 -12.59 -7.42
N TYR A 21 -19.76 -13.70 -8.15
CA TYR A 21 -19.75 -13.69 -9.63
C TYR A 21 -21.16 -13.56 -10.19
N GLN A 22 -21.36 -12.63 -11.13
CA GLN A 22 -22.66 -12.45 -11.78
C GLN A 22 -22.80 -13.31 -13.04
N THR A 23 -21.68 -13.63 -13.69
CA THR A 23 -21.67 -14.34 -14.97
C THR A 23 -20.68 -15.49 -14.98
N LYS A 24 -20.99 -16.52 -15.78
CA LYS A 24 -20.12 -17.69 -15.95
C LYS A 24 -18.71 -17.32 -16.41
N LYS A 25 -18.57 -16.31 -17.29
CA LYS A 25 -17.26 -15.84 -17.77
C LYS A 25 -16.42 -15.25 -16.63
N GLU A 26 -17.06 -14.52 -15.71
CA GLU A 26 -16.39 -13.80 -14.64
C GLU A 26 -15.82 -14.78 -13.61
N ALA A 27 -16.58 -15.82 -13.27
CA ALA A 27 -16.07 -16.92 -12.43
C ALA A 27 -14.84 -17.59 -13.07
N VAL A 28 -14.88 -17.84 -14.39
CA VAL A 28 -13.75 -18.44 -15.12
C VAL A 28 -12.54 -17.51 -15.16
N GLU A 29 -12.74 -16.22 -15.46
CA GLU A 29 -11.66 -15.22 -15.46
C GLU A 29 -11.02 -15.06 -14.08
N ALA A 30 -11.82 -15.06 -13.02
CA ALA A 30 -11.33 -14.98 -11.65
C ALA A 30 -10.52 -16.23 -11.27
N GLY A 31 -10.97 -17.43 -11.66
CA GLY A 31 -10.22 -18.67 -11.48
C GLY A 31 -8.88 -18.67 -12.21
N LEU A 32 -8.85 -18.23 -13.47
CA LEU A 32 -7.61 -18.10 -14.25
C LEU A 32 -6.65 -17.08 -13.63
N LYS A 33 -7.16 -15.96 -13.13
CA LYS A 33 -6.36 -14.94 -12.43
C LYS A 33 -5.75 -15.49 -11.14
N LEU A 34 -6.49 -16.33 -10.41
CA LEU A 34 -5.98 -16.99 -9.21
C LEU A 34 -4.82 -17.94 -9.53
N LEU A 35 -4.95 -18.76 -10.58
CA LEU A 35 -3.89 -19.66 -11.03
C LEU A 35 -2.62 -18.91 -11.44
N ALA A 36 -2.77 -17.80 -12.17
CA ALA A 36 -1.64 -16.94 -12.54
C ALA A 36 -0.92 -16.38 -11.31
N ARG A 37 -1.67 -15.91 -10.31
CA ARG A 37 -1.10 -15.43 -9.03
C ARG A 37 -0.37 -16.55 -8.29
N GLN A 38 -0.96 -17.74 -8.24
CA GLN A 38 -0.34 -18.89 -7.58
C GLN A 38 0.98 -19.29 -8.27
N ALA A 39 1.05 -19.23 -9.59
CA ALA A 39 2.29 -19.47 -10.33
C ALA A 39 3.38 -18.46 -9.94
N ALA A 40 3.05 -17.16 -9.88
CA ALA A 40 3.98 -16.12 -9.45
C ALA A 40 4.46 -16.34 -8.01
N TYR A 41 3.58 -16.72 -7.09
CA TYR A 41 3.99 -17.05 -5.72
C TYR A 41 4.91 -18.27 -5.67
N ARG A 42 4.64 -19.31 -6.46
CA ARG A 42 5.52 -20.48 -6.55
C ARG A 42 6.92 -20.10 -7.02
N GLU A 43 7.05 -19.12 -7.93
CA GLU A 43 8.35 -18.61 -8.36
C GLU A 43 9.07 -17.89 -7.24
N ILE A 44 8.39 -17.03 -6.48
CA ILE A 44 8.97 -16.36 -5.30
C ILE A 44 9.42 -17.39 -4.27
N LEU A 45 8.62 -18.43 -4.02
CA LEU A 45 8.98 -19.50 -3.08
C LEU A 45 10.24 -20.26 -3.50
N LYS A 46 10.60 -20.33 -4.79
CA LYS A 46 11.87 -20.95 -5.24
C LYS A 46 13.11 -20.20 -4.77
N TRP A 47 12.96 -18.91 -4.45
CA TRP A 47 14.03 -18.05 -3.94
C TRP A 47 14.12 -18.04 -2.41
N LYS A 48 13.13 -18.66 -1.72
CA LYS A 48 13.16 -18.82 -0.27
C LYS A 48 14.42 -19.58 0.15
N GLY A 49 15.22 -18.97 1.03
CA GLY A 49 16.48 -19.53 1.55
C GLY A 49 17.69 -19.40 0.62
N LYS A 50 17.52 -18.89 -0.61
CA LYS A 50 18.64 -18.58 -1.52
C LYS A 50 19.08 -17.12 -1.43
N LEU A 51 18.16 -16.24 -1.06
CA LEU A 51 18.42 -14.83 -0.86
C LEU A 51 19.20 -14.64 0.44
N LYS A 52 20.41 -14.09 0.34
CA LYS A 52 21.14 -13.55 1.49
C LYS A 52 20.52 -12.18 1.80
N TRP A 53 19.74 -12.14 2.86
CA TRP A 53 19.27 -10.88 3.41
C TRP A 53 20.36 -10.34 4.33
N GLU A 54 21.01 -9.26 3.92
CA GLU A 54 21.90 -8.49 4.80
C GLU A 54 21.04 -7.41 5.45
N GLY A 55 20.66 -7.66 6.71
CA GLY A 55 20.03 -6.64 7.55
C GLY A 55 21.10 -5.84 8.24
N ASP A 56 20.93 -4.52 8.31
CA ASP A 56 21.74 -3.69 9.20
C ASP A 56 21.19 -3.85 10.62
N GLU A 57 21.95 -4.52 11.49
CA GLU A 57 21.58 -4.78 12.89
C GLU A 57 21.53 -3.49 13.73
N SER A 58 22.00 -2.36 13.20
CA SER A 58 21.94 -1.06 13.87
C SER A 58 20.58 -0.36 13.77
N ILE A 59 19.66 -0.86 12.92
CA ILE A 59 18.34 -0.25 12.72
C ILE A 59 17.34 -0.83 13.72
N ASP A 60 17.20 -0.17 14.87
CA ASP A 60 16.13 -0.44 15.83
C ASP A 60 14.84 0.28 15.40
N TRP A 61 13.89 -0.48 14.85
CA TRP A 61 12.58 0.01 14.41
C TRP A 61 11.59 0.24 15.56
N THR A 62 11.99 -0.08 16.80
CA THR A 62 11.15 0.03 18.00
C THR A 62 11.28 1.40 18.66
N GLN A 63 12.29 2.18 18.28
CA GLN A 63 12.51 3.52 18.82
C GLN A 63 11.86 4.58 17.91
N PRO A 64 11.18 5.57 18.49
CA PRO A 64 10.79 6.76 17.74
C PRO A 64 12.07 7.39 17.17
N ARG A 65 12.06 7.71 15.88
CA ARG A 65 13.21 8.39 15.29
C ARG A 65 13.29 9.75 15.94
N ALA A 66 14.50 10.19 16.29
CA ALA A 66 14.71 11.50 16.91
C ALA A 66 14.12 12.64 16.05
N ASP A 67 14.02 12.43 14.73
CA ASP A 67 13.46 13.38 13.77
C ASP A 67 11.92 13.48 13.81
N ASP A 68 11.23 12.57 14.51
CA ASP A 68 9.76 12.62 14.69
C ASP A 68 9.34 13.64 15.76
N GLU A 69 10.26 14.10 16.61
CA GLU A 69 9.97 15.07 17.68
C GLU A 69 9.77 16.50 17.16
N ASP A 70 10.24 16.82 15.95
CA ASP A 70 10.16 18.17 15.37
C ASP A 70 8.85 18.46 14.61
N LEU A 71 8.09 17.42 14.24
CA LEU A 71 6.84 17.56 13.47
C LEU A 71 5.58 17.67 14.33
N ALA A 72 5.69 17.47 15.65
CA ALA A 72 4.57 17.44 16.60
C ALA A 72 4.40 18.73 17.44
N ALA A 73 5.15 19.80 17.14
CA ALA A 73 5.07 21.06 17.87
C ALA A 73 3.94 21.98 17.34
N ASP A 74 2.68 21.62 17.58
CA ASP A 74 1.60 22.62 17.63
C ASP A 74 1.75 23.46 18.93
N PRO A 75 1.87 24.79 18.87
CA PRO A 75 2.29 25.62 20.00
C PRO A 75 1.10 25.99 20.92
N VAL A 76 0.64 25.05 21.73
CA VAL A 76 -0.24 25.39 22.87
C VAL A 76 -0.03 24.41 24.02
N THR A 77 0.98 24.68 24.86
CA THR A 77 0.82 24.88 26.32
C THR A 77 2.19 25.23 26.90
N SER A 78 2.32 26.50 27.26
CA SER A 78 3.42 27.09 28.00
C SER A 78 3.44 26.64 29.47
N SER A 79 4.58 26.16 29.98
CA SER A 79 5.29 26.80 31.11
C SER A 79 6.64 26.14 31.40
N PRO A 80 7.63 26.90 31.91
CA PRO A 80 9.03 26.74 31.58
C PRO A 80 9.89 26.27 32.76
N SER A 81 11.09 25.73 32.50
CA SER A 81 12.28 26.15 33.26
C SER A 81 13.60 25.62 32.69
N LEU A 82 14.58 26.53 32.69
CA LEU A 82 16.03 26.32 32.84
C LEU A 82 16.88 25.91 31.61
N ALA A 83 17.35 26.97 30.93
CA ALA A 83 18.77 27.38 30.86
C ALA A 83 19.75 26.68 29.89
N LEU A 84 20.18 27.51 28.92
CA LEU A 84 21.53 27.66 28.34
C LEU A 84 22.25 26.42 27.77
N SER A 85 22.48 26.42 26.46
CA SER A 85 23.71 26.98 25.85
C SER A 85 23.73 26.77 24.33
N GLU A 86 24.29 27.77 23.66
CA GLU A 86 24.50 27.90 22.22
C GLU A 86 25.30 26.75 21.61
N HIS A 87 24.97 26.30 20.40
CA HIS A 87 25.94 26.01 19.32
C HIS A 87 25.24 25.94 17.94
N GLN A 88 25.27 27.08 17.27
CA GLN A 88 25.72 27.27 15.88
C GLN A 88 25.24 26.31 14.75
N ALA A 89 24.20 26.79 14.06
CA ALA A 89 23.97 26.79 12.60
C ALA A 89 24.70 25.74 11.72
N VAL A 90 23.94 24.75 11.26
CA VAL A 90 24.18 24.06 9.99
C VAL A 90 22.93 24.25 9.12
N GLN A 91 23.10 24.90 7.98
CA GLN A 91 22.05 25.08 6.97
C GLN A 91 21.78 23.74 6.28
N GLU A 92 20.54 23.26 6.32
CA GLU A 92 20.12 22.10 5.54
C GLU A 92 19.77 22.49 4.09
N PRO A 93 20.18 21.67 3.09
CA PRO A 93 19.84 21.91 1.70
C PRO A 93 18.36 21.59 1.43
N VAL A 94 17.61 22.59 0.99
CA VAL A 94 16.22 22.48 0.56
C VAL A 94 16.13 21.53 -0.66
N VAL A 95 15.61 20.32 -0.45
CA VAL A 95 15.10 19.48 -1.54
C VAL A 95 13.58 19.53 -1.50
N SER A 96 13.00 20.33 -2.40
CA SER A 96 11.57 20.47 -2.58
C SER A 96 11.00 19.28 -3.37
N TYR A 97 10.30 18.38 -2.68
CA TYR A 97 9.43 17.41 -3.34
C TYR A 97 8.08 18.09 -3.65
N GLN A 98 7.91 18.54 -4.89
CA GLN A 98 6.60 18.95 -5.41
C GLN A 98 5.75 17.71 -5.68
N ALA A 99 4.91 17.31 -4.73
CA ALA A 99 3.83 16.38 -5.00
C ALA A 99 2.64 17.17 -5.57
N GLU A 100 2.38 17.06 -6.88
CA GLU A 100 1.14 17.55 -7.48
C GLU A 100 -0.05 16.75 -6.92
N PRO A 101 -1.03 17.40 -6.25
CA PRO A 101 -2.23 16.70 -5.83
C PRO A 101 -3.16 16.53 -7.03
N SER A 102 -3.12 15.33 -7.61
CA SER A 102 -4.09 14.93 -8.63
C SER A 102 -5.51 14.81 -8.07
N LEU A 103 -6.39 15.64 -8.64
CA LEU A 103 -7.82 15.43 -8.94
C LEU A 103 -8.83 15.27 -7.78
N GLN A 104 -9.56 16.36 -7.50
CA GLN A 104 -10.85 16.30 -6.81
C GLN A 104 -11.96 15.74 -7.74
N PRO A 105 -12.87 14.89 -7.25
CA PRO A 105 -14.07 14.52 -8.00
C PRO A 105 -15.06 15.69 -8.01
N LYS A 106 -15.47 16.13 -9.22
CA LYS A 106 -16.53 17.12 -9.39
C LYS A 106 -17.88 16.54 -8.96
N ALA A 107 -18.38 16.98 -7.81
CA ALA A 107 -19.78 16.83 -7.43
C ALA A 107 -20.66 17.64 -8.41
N GLY A 108 -21.31 16.96 -9.34
CA GLY A 108 -22.25 17.56 -10.27
C GLY A 108 -23.51 18.03 -9.53
N ARG A 109 -23.71 19.34 -9.45
CA ARG A 109 -25.04 19.92 -9.21
C ARG A 109 -25.90 19.64 -10.44
N ARG A 110 -27.07 19.03 -10.26
CA ARG A 110 -28.23 19.30 -11.12
C ARG A 110 -29.39 19.74 -10.26
N ALA A 111 -29.76 21.00 -10.46
CA ALA A 111 -30.95 21.63 -9.94
C ALA A 111 -32.17 21.18 -10.76
N ARG A 112 -33.29 20.97 -10.04
CA ARG A 112 -34.71 21.20 -10.37
C ARG A 112 -35.18 20.99 -11.82
N ARG A 113 -36.13 20.08 -11.97
CA ARG A 113 -37.45 20.38 -12.54
C ARG A 113 -38.50 19.45 -11.96
#